data_AF-A0A1G2HPQ0-F1
#
_entry.id   AF-A0A1G2HPQ0-F1
#
_cell.length_a   1.000
_cell.length_b   1.000
_cell.length_c   1.000
_cell.angle_alpha   90.00
_cell.angle_beta   90.00
_cell.angle_gamma   90.00
#
_symmetry.space_group_name_H-M   'P 1'
#
loop_
_entity.id
_entity.type
_entity.pdbx_description
1 polymer ?
#
loop_
_entity_poly.entity_id
_entity_poly.type
_entity_poly.pdbx_seq_one_letter_code
_entity_poly.pdbx_strand_id
1 'polypeptide(L)'
;MTKQKISLNHKEREGLRDSMIHFIKTNPPITLKSTRQKSKLLLKYASITSVIVMLFGFAGISFAAQNSLPGDFMYPLKIRLNEKILAFMPFLDEPKPSYYLYLAHLRLEEAEQLAVQGKLNKKLSKKIVSLLNEHITDAKNSSKATENKSKANLLVETSSSLEASLSAHGKILSKLADNRGKTSEGVKNMVREIQNKTEETKQMRQDSEKKLSVGFASNMKADSEKKAAEAENNLIGAINFIDSKKGYLSEDFYILAKTNIHNANSLIIQGQTKLQLGEYKEAFILFQEAIRTIEEIKINVDAAIHLKVNVLPILNQ
;
A
#
# COMPACT_ATOMS: atom_id res chain seq x y z
N MET A 1 -11.57 -108.44 -7.02
CA MET A 1 -12.24 -107.94 -5.79
C MET A 1 -13.07 -106.73 -6.15
N THR A 2 -14.37 -106.83 -5.90
CA THR A 2 -15.45 -105.90 -6.26
C THR A 2 -15.45 -104.64 -5.37
N LYS A 3 -15.54 -103.43 -5.96
CA LYS A 3 -15.70 -102.17 -5.22
C LYS A 3 -17.11 -102.11 -4.60
N GLN A 4 -17.21 -102.09 -3.27
CA GLN A 4 -18.46 -101.71 -2.61
C GLN A 4 -18.74 -100.22 -2.84
N LYS A 5 -19.97 -99.91 -3.28
CA LYS A 5 -20.44 -98.55 -3.52
C LYS A 5 -20.98 -98.01 -2.20
N ILE A 6 -20.18 -97.23 -1.48
CA ILE A 6 -20.60 -96.57 -0.24
C ILE A 6 -21.45 -95.35 -0.63
N SER A 7 -22.73 -95.38 -0.27
CA SER A 7 -23.66 -94.25 -0.44
C SER A 7 -24.06 -93.76 0.94
N LEU A 8 -24.00 -92.44 1.16
CA LEU A 8 -24.48 -91.82 2.39
C LEU A 8 -26.00 -92.04 2.53
N ASN A 9 -26.44 -92.36 3.74
CA ASN A 9 -27.86 -92.44 4.08
C ASN A 9 -28.47 -91.03 4.13
N HIS A 10 -29.78 -90.91 3.92
CA HIS A 10 -30.53 -89.65 4.01
C HIS A 10 -30.26 -88.87 5.30
N LYS A 11 -30.13 -89.56 6.45
CA LYS A 11 -29.81 -88.91 7.74
C LYS A 11 -28.42 -88.27 7.76
N GLU A 12 -27.43 -88.91 7.17
CA GLU A 12 -26.06 -88.38 7.10
C GLU A 12 -25.99 -87.18 6.15
N ARG A 13 -26.74 -87.23 5.06
CA ARG A 13 -26.83 -86.11 4.11
C ARG A 13 -27.50 -84.88 4.73
N GLU A 14 -28.58 -85.07 5.49
CA GLU A 14 -29.23 -83.97 6.22
C GLU A 14 -28.31 -83.39 7.30
N GLY A 15 -27.62 -84.23 8.09
CA GLY A 15 -26.65 -83.76 9.10
C GLY A 15 -25.48 -82.96 8.49
N LEU A 16 -24.98 -83.38 7.32
CA LEU A 16 -23.96 -82.64 6.59
C LEU A 16 -24.49 -81.30 6.05
N ARG A 17 -25.75 -81.27 5.58
CA ARG A 17 -26.39 -80.06 5.09
C ARG A 17 -26.59 -79.05 6.22
N ASP A 18 -27.05 -79.49 7.37
CA ASP A 18 -27.20 -78.65 8.56
C ASP A 18 -25.86 -78.11 9.05
N SER A 19 -24.82 -78.95 9.03
CA SER A 19 -23.45 -78.53 9.37
C SER A 19 -22.91 -77.50 8.39
N MET A 20 -23.16 -77.66 7.08
CA MET A 20 -22.79 -76.66 6.07
C MET A 20 -23.56 -75.36 6.23
N ILE A 21 -24.87 -75.41 6.48
CA ILE A 21 -25.70 -74.21 6.71
C ILE A 21 -25.23 -73.49 7.97
N HIS A 22 -24.92 -74.23 9.04
CA HIS A 22 -24.35 -73.66 10.26
C HIS A 22 -23.02 -72.98 9.96
N PHE A 23 -22.11 -73.67 9.26
CA PHE A 23 -20.81 -73.11 8.88
C PHE A 23 -20.93 -71.84 8.02
N ILE A 24 -21.86 -71.80 7.07
CA ILE A 24 -22.12 -70.62 6.22
C ILE A 24 -22.70 -69.47 7.05
N LYS A 25 -23.60 -69.76 8.00
CA LYS A 25 -24.18 -68.74 8.88
C LYS A 25 -23.17 -68.17 9.87
N THR A 26 -22.28 -69.01 10.40
CA THR A 26 -21.23 -68.57 11.35
C THR A 26 -20.03 -67.94 10.66
N ASN A 27 -19.83 -68.21 9.36
CA ASN A 27 -18.72 -67.66 8.57
C ASN A 27 -19.25 -67.00 7.30
N PRO A 28 -20.01 -65.88 7.39
CA PRO A 28 -20.44 -65.16 6.22
C PRO A 28 -19.21 -64.70 5.42
N PRO A 29 -19.19 -64.85 4.08
CA PRO A 29 -18.07 -64.40 3.28
C PRO A 29 -17.90 -62.89 3.49
N ILE A 30 -16.70 -62.48 3.91
CA ILE A 30 -16.34 -61.08 4.06
C ILE A 30 -16.43 -60.42 2.69
N THR A 31 -17.53 -59.71 2.43
CA THR A 31 -17.64 -58.88 1.23
C THR A 31 -16.70 -57.68 1.43
N LEU A 32 -15.48 -57.75 0.88
CA LEU A 32 -14.64 -56.57 0.71
C LEU A 32 -15.34 -55.65 -0.29
N LYS A 33 -16.17 -54.74 0.23
CA LYS A 33 -16.70 -53.63 -0.56
C LYS A 33 -15.50 -52.85 -1.11
N SER A 34 -15.28 -52.99 -2.42
CA SER A 34 -14.28 -52.28 -3.20
C SER A 34 -14.15 -50.81 -2.77
N THR A 35 -12.99 -50.46 -2.21
CA THR A 35 -12.58 -49.13 -1.73
C THR A 35 -12.38 -48.11 -2.86
N ARG A 36 -13.03 -48.29 -4.02
CA ARG A 36 -12.84 -47.44 -5.20
C ARG A 36 -13.83 -46.26 -5.29
N GLN A 37 -14.92 -46.29 -4.52
CA GLN A 37 -15.91 -45.20 -4.49
C GLN A 37 -15.62 -44.11 -3.45
N LYS A 38 -14.98 -44.45 -2.31
CA LYS A 38 -14.60 -43.45 -1.30
C LYS A 38 -13.40 -42.58 -1.72
N SER A 39 -12.53 -43.07 -2.62
CA SER A 39 -11.36 -42.30 -3.08
C SER A 39 -11.73 -41.12 -3.97
N LYS A 40 -12.79 -41.21 -4.80
CA LYS A 40 -13.22 -40.09 -5.67
C LYS A 40 -13.84 -38.92 -4.89
N LEU A 41 -14.54 -39.20 -3.79
CA LEU A 41 -15.08 -38.17 -2.89
C LEU A 41 -13.96 -37.53 -2.07
N LEU A 42 -13.04 -38.32 -1.51
CA LEU A 42 -11.86 -37.80 -0.82
C LEU A 42 -10.96 -36.97 -1.74
N LEU A 43 -10.75 -37.37 -2.99
CA LEU A 43 -10.03 -36.55 -3.97
C LEU A 43 -10.76 -35.25 -4.32
N LYS A 44 -12.09 -35.26 -4.50
CA LYS A 44 -12.87 -34.03 -4.76
C LYS A 44 -12.79 -33.03 -3.62
N TYR A 45 -12.92 -33.48 -2.37
CA TYR A 45 -12.80 -32.61 -1.21
C TYR A 45 -11.34 -32.23 -0.92
N ALA A 46 -10.37 -33.09 -1.18
CA ALA A 46 -8.94 -32.76 -1.09
C ALA A 46 -8.52 -31.71 -2.13
N SER A 47 -9.13 -31.69 -3.32
CA SER A 47 -8.91 -30.61 -4.30
C SER A 47 -9.45 -29.27 -3.82
N ILE A 48 -10.66 -29.25 -3.26
CA ILE A 48 -11.29 -28.02 -2.77
C ILE A 48 -10.61 -27.53 -1.48
N THR A 49 -10.29 -28.42 -0.54
CA THR A 49 -9.55 -28.04 0.67
C THR A 49 -8.11 -27.65 0.38
N SER A 50 -7.46 -28.26 -0.62
CA SER A 50 -6.15 -27.80 -1.13
C SER A 50 -6.24 -26.38 -1.69
N VAL A 51 -7.26 -26.07 -2.51
CA VAL A 51 -7.47 -24.71 -3.02
C VAL A 51 -7.80 -23.73 -1.90
N ILE A 52 -8.57 -24.12 -0.89
CA ILE A 52 -8.89 -23.29 0.28
C ILE A 52 -7.65 -23.07 1.15
N VAL A 53 -6.89 -24.11 1.49
CA VAL A 53 -5.63 -24.00 2.25
C VAL A 53 -4.59 -23.22 1.44
N MET A 54 -4.59 -23.33 0.12
CA MET A 54 -3.76 -22.51 -0.77
C MET A 54 -4.23 -21.05 -0.74
N LEU A 55 -5.53 -20.76 -0.85
CA LEU A 55 -6.04 -19.38 -0.79
C LEU A 55 -5.80 -18.73 0.58
N PHE A 56 -6.08 -19.44 1.68
CA PHE A 56 -5.90 -18.91 3.04
C PHE A 56 -4.43 -18.92 3.51
N GLY A 57 -3.66 -19.93 3.12
CA GLY A 57 -2.22 -20.01 3.38
C GLY A 57 -1.44 -18.93 2.61
N PHE A 58 -1.80 -18.68 1.34
CA PHE A 58 -1.25 -17.56 0.58
C PHE A 58 -1.75 -16.21 1.09
N ALA A 59 -3.00 -16.09 1.53
CA ALA A 59 -3.52 -14.84 2.11
C ALA A 59 -2.72 -14.40 3.36
N GLY A 60 -2.36 -15.34 4.24
CA GLY A 60 -1.51 -15.06 5.41
C GLY A 60 -0.10 -14.60 5.02
N ILE A 61 0.51 -15.25 4.02
CA ILE A 61 1.84 -14.88 3.51
C ILE A 61 1.82 -13.52 2.81
N SER A 62 0.79 -13.24 2.01
CA SER A 62 0.60 -11.94 1.34
C SER A 62 0.39 -10.81 2.36
N PHE A 63 -0.36 -11.04 3.45
CA PHE A 63 -0.53 -10.06 4.51
C PHE A 63 0.77 -9.80 5.28
N ALA A 64 1.52 -10.84 5.62
CA ALA A 64 2.84 -10.70 6.25
C ALA A 64 3.84 -9.98 5.32
N ALA A 65 3.81 -10.27 4.02
CA ALA A 65 4.62 -9.57 3.02
C ALA A 65 4.26 -8.09 2.94
N GLN A 66 2.98 -7.72 3.04
CA GLN A 66 2.55 -6.32 2.97
C GLN A 66 3.19 -5.44 4.04
N ASN A 67 3.34 -5.97 5.26
CA ASN A 67 3.93 -5.25 6.40
C ASN A 67 5.46 -5.43 6.50
N SER A 68 6.09 -6.14 5.56
CA SER A 68 7.52 -6.38 5.60
C SER A 68 8.34 -5.15 5.20
N LEU A 69 9.52 -5.01 5.80
CA LEU A 69 10.49 -3.96 5.56
C LEU A 69 11.64 -4.41 4.65
N PRO A 70 12.34 -3.48 3.97
CA PRO A 70 13.55 -3.80 3.24
C PRO A 70 14.55 -4.55 4.11
N GLY A 71 14.87 -5.79 3.72
CA GLY A 71 15.76 -6.68 4.46
C GLY A 71 15.05 -7.89 5.08
N ASP A 72 13.72 -7.82 5.22
CA ASP A 72 12.92 -8.94 5.67
C ASP A 72 12.76 -10.00 4.57
N PHE A 73 12.58 -11.26 4.99
CA PHE A 73 12.49 -12.42 4.10
C PHE A 73 11.33 -12.32 3.11
N MET A 74 10.20 -11.74 3.52
CA MET A 74 8.98 -11.62 2.71
C MET A 74 8.93 -10.36 1.84
N TYR A 75 9.88 -9.44 1.98
CA TYR A 75 9.90 -8.19 1.21
C TYR A 75 9.94 -8.37 -0.31
N PRO A 76 10.66 -9.37 -0.87
CA PRO A 76 10.59 -9.65 -2.29
C PRO A 76 9.17 -9.99 -2.79
N LEU A 77 8.33 -10.61 -1.96
CA LEU A 77 6.94 -10.90 -2.32
C LEU A 77 6.08 -9.63 -2.33
N LYS A 78 6.32 -8.70 -1.40
CA LYS A 78 5.66 -7.38 -1.37
C LYS A 78 5.82 -6.65 -2.70
N ILE A 79 7.08 -6.46 -3.13
CA ILE A 79 7.41 -5.67 -4.32
C ILE A 79 7.11 -6.40 -5.63
N ARG A 80 7.22 -7.73 -5.69
CA ARG A 80 7.05 -8.49 -6.94
C ARG A 80 5.62 -8.96 -7.20
N LEU A 81 4.82 -9.15 -6.15
CA LEU A 81 3.47 -9.69 -6.28
C LEU A 81 2.45 -8.68 -5.79
N ASN A 82 2.44 -8.33 -4.50
CA ASN A 82 1.37 -7.50 -3.93
C ASN A 82 1.26 -6.15 -4.65
N GLU A 83 2.37 -5.42 -4.75
CA GLU A 83 2.41 -4.11 -5.42
C GLU A 83 2.13 -4.25 -6.93
N LYS A 84 2.56 -5.33 -7.60
CA LYS A 84 2.26 -5.50 -9.03
C LYS A 84 0.81 -5.83 -9.31
N ILE A 85 0.18 -6.65 -8.47
CA ILE A 85 -1.25 -7.00 -8.61
C ILE A 85 -2.11 -5.75 -8.44
N LEU A 86 -1.74 -4.85 -7.51
CA LEU A 86 -2.42 -3.56 -7.34
C LEU A 86 -2.20 -2.62 -8.54
N ALA A 87 -1.00 -2.64 -9.14
CA ALA A 87 -0.69 -1.85 -10.33
C ALA A 87 -1.43 -2.33 -11.59
N PHE A 88 -1.55 -3.65 -11.77
CA PHE A 88 -2.09 -4.31 -12.96
C PHE A 88 -3.50 -4.86 -12.75
N MET A 89 -4.37 -4.12 -12.06
CA MET A 89 -5.78 -4.51 -12.02
C MET A 89 -6.32 -4.47 -13.47
N PRO A 90 -6.82 -5.59 -14.03
CA PRO A 90 -7.04 -5.77 -15.48
C PRO A 90 -8.12 -4.86 -16.11
N PHE A 91 -8.65 -3.91 -15.33
CA PHE A 91 -9.63 -2.92 -15.76
C PHE A 91 -9.02 -1.50 -15.91
N LEU A 92 -7.72 -1.31 -15.64
CA LEU A 92 -6.99 -0.07 -15.90
C LEU A 92 -5.90 -0.32 -16.93
N ASP A 93 -5.97 0.34 -18.09
CA ASP A 93 -4.98 0.22 -19.17
C ASP A 93 -3.59 0.79 -18.78
N GLU A 94 -3.54 1.75 -17.85
CA GLU A 94 -2.30 2.23 -17.21
C GLU A 94 -2.52 2.61 -15.72
N PRO A 95 -1.53 2.43 -14.83
CA PRO A 95 -1.63 2.85 -13.44
C PRO A 95 -1.62 4.38 -13.33
N LYS A 96 -2.55 4.92 -12.54
CA LYS A 96 -2.64 6.37 -12.29
C LYS A 96 -1.39 6.89 -11.54
N PRO A 97 -0.99 8.17 -11.73
CA PRO A 97 0.11 8.75 -10.96
C PRO A 97 -0.02 8.58 -9.44
N SER A 98 -1.26 8.66 -8.93
CA SER A 98 -1.58 8.46 -7.51
C SER A 98 -1.09 7.12 -6.95
N TYR A 99 -1.05 6.07 -7.77
CA TYR A 99 -0.56 4.76 -7.35
C TYR A 99 0.96 4.79 -7.07
N TYR A 100 1.72 5.39 -7.99
CA TYR A 100 3.16 5.51 -7.84
C TYR A 100 3.54 6.51 -6.74
N LEU A 101 2.75 7.57 -6.54
CA LEU A 101 2.89 8.47 -5.39
C LEU A 101 2.74 7.70 -4.07
N TYR A 102 1.74 6.83 -3.98
CA TYR A 102 1.53 5.98 -2.81
C TYR A 102 2.75 5.07 -2.54
N LEU A 103 3.30 4.42 -3.57
CA LEU A 103 4.49 3.59 -3.40
C LEU A 103 5.73 4.41 -2.99
N ALA A 104 5.91 5.60 -3.56
CA ALA A 104 7.00 6.50 -3.18
C ALA A 104 6.91 6.90 -1.70
N HIS A 105 5.71 7.28 -1.23
CA HIS A 105 5.43 7.56 0.17
C HIS A 105 5.73 6.36 1.06
N LEU A 106 5.27 5.16 0.69
CA LEU A 106 5.55 3.93 1.42
C LEU A 106 7.05 3.64 1.55
N ARG A 107 7.87 3.91 0.52
CA ARG A 107 9.33 3.76 0.60
C ARG A 107 9.96 4.74 1.60
N LEU A 108 9.41 5.95 1.75
CA LEU A 108 9.87 6.92 2.74
C LEU A 108 9.53 6.47 4.17
N GLU A 109 8.30 5.99 4.40
CA GLU A 109 7.90 5.39 5.68
C GLU A 109 8.76 4.17 6.06
N GLU A 110 9.06 3.29 5.09
CA GLU A 110 9.96 2.15 5.32
C GLU A 110 11.35 2.60 5.76
N ALA A 111 11.87 3.68 5.18
CA ALA A 111 13.15 4.25 5.60
C ALA A 111 13.08 4.79 7.03
N GLU A 112 12.01 5.48 7.39
CA GLU A 112 11.80 6.01 8.74
C GLU A 112 11.68 4.90 9.79
N GLN A 113 10.90 3.86 9.50
CA GLN A 113 10.78 2.70 10.37
C GLN A 113 12.13 2.00 10.57
N LEU A 114 12.90 1.81 9.50
CA LEU A 114 14.25 1.23 9.60
C LEU A 114 15.22 2.16 10.33
N ALA A 115 15.07 3.48 10.18
CA ALA A 115 15.85 4.47 10.92
C ALA A 115 15.53 4.41 12.42
N VAL A 116 14.24 4.35 12.79
CA VAL A 116 13.77 4.15 14.18
C VAL A 116 14.25 2.81 14.75
N GLN A 117 14.33 1.76 13.94
CA GLN A 117 14.87 0.47 14.40
C GLN A 117 16.41 0.46 14.47
N GLY A 118 17.10 1.51 14.00
CA GLY A 118 18.56 1.54 13.89
C GLY A 118 19.13 0.57 12.86
N LYS A 119 18.27 0.03 11.98
CA LYS A 119 18.63 -0.97 10.97
C LYS A 119 18.95 -0.35 9.61
N LEU A 120 18.59 0.92 9.38
CA LEU A 120 18.85 1.60 8.11
C LEU A 120 20.36 1.77 7.86
N ASN A 121 20.96 0.79 7.20
CA ASN A 121 22.35 0.79 6.79
C ASN A 121 22.51 1.21 5.32
N LYS A 122 23.75 1.36 4.85
CA LYS A 122 24.07 1.81 3.48
C LYS A 122 23.43 0.93 2.40
N LYS A 123 23.37 -0.40 2.58
CA LYS A 123 22.78 -1.33 1.62
C LYS A 123 21.26 -1.16 1.54
N LEU A 124 20.60 -1.07 2.69
CA LEU A 124 19.14 -0.88 2.75
C LEU A 124 18.74 0.50 2.22
N SER A 125 19.45 1.56 2.62
CA SER A 125 19.25 2.91 2.08
C SER A 125 19.33 2.93 0.56
N LYS A 126 20.38 2.36 -0.05
CA LYS A 126 20.50 2.29 -1.52
C LYS A 126 19.33 1.55 -2.17
N LYS A 127 18.86 0.46 -1.57
CA LYS A 127 17.72 -0.30 -2.09
C LYS A 127 16.45 0.54 -2.07
N ILE A 128 16.18 1.23 -0.97
CA ILE A 128 15.00 2.09 -0.84
C ILE A 128 15.07 3.26 -1.81
N VAL A 129 16.22 3.94 -1.90
CA VAL A 129 16.43 5.05 -2.84
C VAL A 129 16.21 4.61 -4.28
N SER A 130 16.67 3.41 -4.66
CA SER A 130 16.42 2.86 -5.99
C SER A 130 14.93 2.70 -6.29
N LEU A 131 14.17 2.09 -5.37
CA LEU A 131 12.73 1.89 -5.54
C LEU A 131 11.95 3.21 -5.50
N LEU A 132 12.34 4.13 -4.61
CA LEU A 132 11.78 5.47 -4.53
C LEU A 132 11.96 6.21 -5.86
N ASN A 133 13.16 6.16 -6.44
CA ASN A 133 13.46 6.81 -7.72
C ASN A 133 12.67 6.19 -8.89
N GLU A 134 12.48 4.87 -8.88
CA GLU A 134 11.62 4.17 -9.84
C GLU A 134 10.18 4.70 -9.76
N HIS A 135 9.58 4.70 -8.58
CA HIS A 135 8.20 5.18 -8.39
C HIS A 135 8.04 6.68 -8.69
N ILE A 136 9.00 7.53 -8.32
CA ILE A 136 9.00 8.95 -8.71
C ILE A 136 9.02 9.10 -10.23
N THR A 137 9.82 8.29 -10.92
CA THR A 137 9.92 8.33 -12.39
C THR A 137 8.62 7.86 -13.04
N ASP A 138 8.02 6.79 -12.53
CA ASP A 138 6.76 6.25 -13.03
C ASP A 138 5.59 7.22 -12.79
N ALA A 139 5.53 7.87 -11.62
CA ALA A 139 4.55 8.92 -11.33
C ALA A 139 4.68 10.09 -12.33
N LYS A 140 5.92 10.51 -12.63
CA LYS A 140 6.21 11.56 -13.60
C LYS A 140 5.82 11.15 -15.03
N ASN A 141 6.07 9.91 -15.41
CA ASN A 141 5.78 9.42 -16.76
C ASN A 141 4.28 9.24 -16.99
N SER A 142 3.57 8.60 -16.05
CA SER A 142 2.11 8.44 -16.09
C SER A 142 1.37 9.79 -16.13
N SER A 143 1.90 10.81 -15.43
CA SER A 143 1.36 12.18 -15.46
C SER A 143 1.48 12.86 -16.83
N LYS A 144 2.50 12.49 -17.61
CA LYS A 144 2.72 13.01 -18.97
C LYS A 144 1.96 12.20 -20.05
N ALA A 145 1.77 10.91 -19.82
CA ALA A 145 1.14 9.98 -20.75
C ALA A 145 -0.38 10.17 -20.87
N THR A 146 -1.05 10.58 -19.79
CA THR A 146 -2.52 10.71 -19.71
C THR A 146 -3.10 11.55 -20.87
N GLU A 147 -3.95 10.95 -21.71
CA GLU A 147 -4.42 11.50 -23.00
C GLU A 147 -5.27 12.78 -22.90
N ASN A 148 -5.81 13.12 -21.73
CA ASN A 148 -6.64 14.30 -21.56
C ASN A 148 -5.83 15.60 -21.50
N LYS A 149 -6.40 16.68 -22.06
CA LYS A 149 -5.85 18.04 -22.25
C LYS A 149 -5.35 18.77 -20.97
N SER A 150 -5.23 18.09 -19.83
CA SER A 150 -4.81 18.60 -18.52
C SER A 150 -3.45 18.03 -18.06
N LYS A 151 -2.59 17.60 -19.00
CA LYS A 151 -1.25 17.06 -18.71
C LYS A 151 -0.39 17.98 -17.83
N ALA A 152 -0.51 19.30 -18.05
CA ALA A 152 0.22 20.29 -17.26
C ALA A 152 -0.28 20.34 -15.81
N ASN A 153 -1.60 20.31 -15.59
CA ASN A 153 -2.20 20.31 -14.25
C ASN A 153 -1.75 19.07 -13.51
N LEU A 154 -1.93 17.88 -14.11
CA LEU A 154 -1.60 16.59 -13.50
C LEU A 154 -0.12 16.51 -13.10
N LEU A 155 0.78 17.06 -13.92
CA LEU A 155 2.19 17.14 -13.58
C LEU A 155 2.46 18.12 -12.43
N VAL A 156 1.76 19.26 -12.38
CA VAL A 156 1.83 20.19 -11.23
C VAL A 156 1.33 19.53 -9.96
N GLU A 157 0.20 18.80 -9.98
CA GLU A 157 -0.30 18.12 -8.77
C GLU A 157 0.68 17.03 -8.34
N THR A 158 1.11 16.18 -9.27
CA THR A 158 2.04 15.08 -8.97
C THR A 158 3.37 15.58 -8.43
N SER A 159 3.93 16.65 -9.00
CA SER A 159 5.16 17.25 -8.48
C SER A 159 4.93 17.94 -7.13
N SER A 160 3.78 18.57 -6.89
CA SER A 160 3.45 19.17 -5.60
C SER A 160 3.32 18.13 -4.49
N SER A 161 2.63 17.01 -4.73
CA SER A 161 2.50 15.94 -3.74
C SER A 161 3.82 15.22 -3.48
N LEU A 162 4.65 15.00 -4.51
CA LEU A 162 6.01 14.49 -4.33
C LEU A 162 6.85 15.46 -3.48
N GLU A 163 6.77 16.76 -3.75
CA GLU A 163 7.50 17.78 -2.99
C GLU A 163 7.09 17.77 -1.52
N ALA A 164 5.78 17.78 -1.20
CA ALA A 164 5.27 17.67 0.17
C ALA A 164 5.80 16.41 0.87
N SER A 165 5.64 15.26 0.22
CA SER A 165 6.03 13.97 0.79
C SER A 165 7.55 13.92 1.06
N LEU A 166 8.37 14.25 0.06
CA LEU A 166 9.83 14.25 0.18
C LEU A 166 10.32 15.28 1.22
N SER A 167 9.75 16.48 1.22
CA SER A 167 10.04 17.55 2.18
C SER A 167 9.76 17.11 3.62
N ALA A 168 8.56 16.58 3.88
CA ALA A 168 8.15 16.17 5.23
C ALA A 168 8.98 14.97 5.72
N HIS A 169 9.05 13.88 4.96
CA HIS A 169 9.80 12.69 5.34
C HIS A 169 11.32 12.95 5.41
N GLY A 170 11.85 13.83 4.56
CA GLY A 170 13.25 14.26 4.63
C GLY A 170 13.58 14.95 5.95
N LYS A 171 12.69 15.85 6.42
CA LYS A 171 12.83 16.51 7.72
C LYS A 171 12.68 15.53 8.89
N ILE A 172 11.76 14.55 8.80
CA ILE A 172 11.60 13.46 9.80
C ILE A 172 12.87 12.62 9.90
N LEU A 173 13.40 12.15 8.78
CA LEU A 173 14.66 11.39 8.76
C LEU A 173 15.84 12.19 9.28
N SER A 174 15.92 13.49 8.98
CA SER A 174 16.94 14.37 9.54
C SER A 174 16.80 14.49 11.06
N LYS A 175 15.58 14.67 11.58
CA LYS A 175 15.36 14.76 13.03
C LYS A 175 15.67 13.44 13.75
N LEU A 176 15.33 12.31 13.12
CA LEU A 176 15.71 10.98 13.60
C LEU A 176 17.23 10.77 13.62
N ALA A 177 17.95 11.37 12.67
CA ALA A 177 19.41 11.34 12.64
C ALA A 177 20.02 12.07 13.83
N ASP A 178 19.49 13.25 14.16
CA ASP A 178 19.99 14.13 15.24
C ASP A 178 19.75 13.51 16.62
N ASN A 179 18.56 12.95 16.85
CA ASN A 179 18.16 12.39 18.15
C ASN A 179 18.98 11.16 18.59
N ARG A 180 19.75 10.52 17.69
CA ARG A 180 20.45 9.26 17.97
C ARG A 180 21.91 9.38 18.37
N GLY A 181 22.53 10.56 18.22
CA GLY A 181 23.94 10.81 18.55
C GLY A 181 24.98 10.08 17.66
N LYS A 182 24.68 8.88 17.15
CA LYS A 182 25.43 8.14 16.13
C LYS A 182 24.52 7.82 14.94
N THR A 183 24.39 8.78 14.03
CA THR A 183 23.67 8.59 12.77
C THR A 183 24.39 7.55 11.90
N SER A 184 23.69 6.49 11.49
CA SER A 184 24.25 5.52 10.55
C SER A 184 24.51 6.18 9.19
N GLU A 185 25.53 5.70 8.48
CA GLU A 185 25.83 6.17 7.11
C GLU A 185 24.64 5.96 6.15
N GLY A 186 23.78 4.98 6.44
CA GLY A 186 22.54 4.74 5.70
C GLY A 186 21.52 5.88 5.84
N VAL A 187 21.32 6.39 7.06
CA VAL A 187 20.41 7.52 7.31
C VAL A 187 20.95 8.79 6.65
N LYS A 188 22.26 9.08 6.78
CA LYS A 188 22.89 10.25 6.13
C LYS A 188 22.73 10.20 4.60
N ASN A 189 22.95 9.04 4.01
CA ASN A 189 22.75 8.85 2.58
C ASN A 189 21.29 9.07 2.18
N MET A 190 20.33 8.51 2.92
CA MET A 190 18.91 8.69 2.66
C MET A 190 18.48 10.16 2.71
N VAL A 191 18.89 10.89 3.75
CA VAL A 191 18.57 12.33 3.90
C VAL A 191 19.09 13.14 2.71
N ARG A 192 20.35 12.89 2.30
CA ARG A 192 20.95 13.59 1.15
C ARG A 192 20.20 13.31 -0.15
N GLU A 193 19.86 12.05 -0.42
CA GLU A 193 19.13 11.68 -1.64
C GLU A 193 17.72 12.29 -1.66
N ILE A 194 17.02 12.29 -0.53
CA ILE A 194 15.69 12.92 -0.41
C ILE A 194 15.77 14.44 -0.61
N GLN A 195 16.76 15.11 -0.02
CA GLN A 195 16.95 16.55 -0.20
C GLN A 195 17.18 16.89 -1.68
N ASN A 196 18.05 16.15 -2.36
CA ASN A 196 18.28 16.32 -3.80
C ASN A 196 16.99 16.12 -4.60
N LYS A 197 16.20 15.07 -4.30
CA LYS A 197 14.93 14.82 -4.99
C LYS A 197 13.83 15.82 -4.66
N THR A 198 13.85 16.39 -3.46
CA THR A 198 12.95 17.49 -3.08
C THR A 198 13.21 18.69 -3.98
N GLU A 199 14.48 19.10 -4.13
CA GLU A 199 14.85 20.23 -4.99
C GLU A 199 14.57 19.97 -6.47
N GLU A 200 14.90 18.77 -7.00
CA GLU A 200 14.55 18.41 -8.39
C GLU A 200 13.05 18.47 -8.64
N THR A 201 12.24 18.01 -7.67
CA THR A 201 10.78 18.00 -7.78
C THR A 201 10.20 19.40 -7.67
N LYS A 202 10.74 20.23 -6.78
CA LYS A 202 10.38 21.65 -6.64
C LYS A 202 10.65 22.43 -7.94
N GLN A 203 11.81 22.24 -8.56
CA GLN A 203 12.13 22.84 -9.85
C GLN A 203 11.15 22.39 -10.93
N MET A 204 10.87 21.08 -10.99
CA MET A 204 9.90 20.53 -11.93
C MET A 204 8.50 21.12 -11.76
N ARG A 205 8.04 21.29 -10.53
CA ARG A 205 6.77 21.95 -10.21
C ARG A 205 6.77 23.38 -10.72
N GLN A 206 7.78 24.17 -10.34
CA GLN A 206 7.88 25.58 -10.74
C GLN A 206 7.90 25.74 -12.27
N ASP A 207 8.59 24.86 -12.99
CA ASP A 207 8.62 24.87 -14.45
C ASP A 207 7.27 24.47 -15.05
N SER A 208 6.56 23.54 -14.42
CA SER A 208 5.23 23.13 -14.84
C SER A 208 4.19 24.22 -14.56
N GLU A 209 4.28 24.92 -13.43
CA GLU A 209 3.45 26.07 -13.06
C GLU A 209 3.61 27.23 -14.05
N LYS A 210 4.85 27.52 -14.48
CA LYS A 210 5.12 28.51 -15.54
C LYS A 210 4.46 28.12 -16.87
N LYS A 211 4.44 26.83 -17.18
CA LYS A 211 3.85 26.28 -18.42
C LYS A 211 2.32 26.18 -18.38
N LEU A 212 1.68 26.31 -17.20
CA LEU A 212 0.21 26.33 -17.10
C LEU A 212 -0.39 27.38 -18.05
N SER A 213 0.26 28.53 -18.28
CA SER A 213 -0.23 29.58 -19.17
C SER A 213 -0.35 29.21 -20.67
N VAL A 214 0.33 28.15 -21.15
CA VAL A 214 0.44 27.81 -22.59
C VAL A 214 -0.50 26.67 -23.02
N GLY A 215 -1.06 25.91 -22.07
CA GLY A 215 -1.95 24.75 -22.33
C GLY A 215 -3.41 24.91 -21.88
N PHE A 216 -3.78 26.05 -21.29
CA PHE A 216 -5.00 26.24 -20.48
C PHE A 216 -6.19 26.94 -21.15
N ALA A 217 -6.17 27.11 -22.47
CA ALA A 217 -7.01 28.09 -23.17
C ALA A 217 -8.54 27.85 -23.17
N SER A 218 -9.09 26.81 -22.52
CA SER A 218 -10.54 26.59 -22.54
C SER A 218 -11.28 26.54 -21.18
N ASN A 219 -10.68 26.11 -20.05
CA ASN A 219 -11.44 25.80 -18.81
C ASN A 219 -10.79 26.24 -17.46
N MET A 220 -9.90 27.24 -17.45
CA MET A 220 -9.10 27.59 -16.26
C MET A 220 -9.92 27.93 -15.01
N LYS A 221 -11.10 28.53 -15.19
CA LYS A 221 -12.04 28.80 -14.09
C LYS A 221 -12.51 27.50 -13.42
N ALA A 222 -13.00 26.55 -14.20
CA ALA A 222 -13.52 25.28 -13.69
C ALA A 222 -12.43 24.44 -13.00
N ASP A 223 -11.22 24.41 -13.56
CA ASP A 223 -10.07 23.72 -12.94
C ASP A 223 -9.69 24.37 -11.60
N SER A 224 -9.70 25.70 -11.53
CA SER A 224 -9.43 26.46 -10.31
C SER A 224 -10.52 26.28 -9.25
N GLU A 225 -11.80 26.31 -9.64
CA GLU A 225 -12.94 26.04 -8.75
C GLU A 225 -12.91 24.61 -8.19
N LYS A 226 -12.61 23.62 -9.04
CA LYS A 226 -12.43 22.23 -8.61
C LYS A 226 -11.29 22.12 -7.60
N LYS A 227 -10.18 22.82 -7.86
CA LYS A 227 -9.02 22.81 -6.97
C LYS A 227 -9.29 23.53 -5.64
N ALA A 228 -10.09 24.61 -5.65
CA ALA A 228 -10.58 25.26 -4.44
C ALA A 228 -11.36 24.28 -3.56
N ALA A 229 -12.32 23.57 -4.15
CA ALA A 229 -13.13 22.58 -3.44
C ALA A 229 -12.27 21.44 -2.87
N GLU A 230 -11.25 20.99 -3.61
CA GLU A 230 -10.29 20.00 -3.12
C GLU A 230 -9.49 20.52 -1.91
N ALA A 231 -8.98 21.74 -1.97
CA ALA A 231 -8.22 22.36 -0.89
C ALA A 231 -9.07 22.53 0.39
N GLU A 232 -10.32 22.98 0.26
CA GLU A 232 -11.27 23.09 1.37
C GLU A 232 -11.58 21.74 2.02
N ASN A 233 -11.86 20.72 1.20
CA ASN A 233 -12.08 19.36 1.71
C ASN A 233 -10.84 18.80 2.41
N ASN A 234 -9.66 19.02 1.86
CA ASN A 234 -8.40 18.61 2.47
C ASN A 234 -8.14 19.33 3.79
N LEU A 235 -8.47 20.62 3.89
CA LEU A 235 -8.37 21.41 5.12
C LEU A 235 -9.28 20.86 6.21
N ILE A 236 -10.56 20.64 5.90
CA ILE A 236 -11.54 20.05 6.83
C ILE A 236 -11.06 18.67 7.30
N GLY A 237 -10.64 17.82 6.37
CA GLY A 237 -10.09 16.51 6.69
C GLY A 237 -8.87 16.58 7.59
N ALA A 238 -7.98 17.56 7.37
CA ALA A 238 -6.79 17.76 8.21
C ALA A 238 -7.14 18.27 9.62
N ILE A 239 -8.09 19.20 9.73
CA ILE A 239 -8.62 19.68 11.01
C ILE A 239 -9.15 18.50 11.84
N ASN A 240 -10.04 17.71 11.23
CA ASN A 240 -10.64 16.53 11.87
C ASN A 240 -9.59 15.50 12.26
N PHE A 241 -8.62 15.24 11.39
CA PHE A 241 -7.51 14.33 11.67
C PHE A 241 -6.73 14.81 12.89
N ILE A 242 -6.28 16.06 12.93
CA ILE A 242 -5.50 16.62 14.05
C ILE A 242 -6.31 16.59 15.35
N ASP A 243 -7.58 16.97 15.32
CA ASP A 243 -8.44 16.96 16.50
C ASP A 243 -8.67 15.56 17.05
N SER A 244 -8.89 14.57 16.17
CA SER A 244 -9.01 13.16 16.56
C SER A 244 -7.73 12.61 17.22
N LYS A 245 -6.58 13.25 16.97
CA LYS A 245 -5.27 12.84 17.50
C LYS A 245 -4.78 13.68 18.67
N LYS A 246 -5.53 14.69 19.12
CA LYS A 246 -5.11 15.60 20.21
C LYS A 246 -4.54 14.87 21.43
N GLY A 247 -5.19 13.79 21.87
CA GLY A 247 -4.76 13.01 23.05
C GLY A 247 -3.43 12.24 22.88
N TYR A 248 -2.91 12.13 21.65
CA TYR A 248 -1.64 11.46 21.34
C TYR A 248 -0.50 12.45 21.06
N LEU A 249 -0.79 13.74 21.00
CA LEU A 249 0.17 14.80 20.68
C LEU A 249 0.55 15.56 21.96
N SER A 250 1.76 16.12 21.99
CA SER A 250 2.08 17.12 23.01
C SER A 250 1.29 18.41 22.75
N GLU A 251 0.94 19.13 23.81
CA GLU A 251 0.17 20.38 23.71
C GLU A 251 0.83 21.37 22.73
N ASP A 252 2.15 21.58 22.87
CA ASP A 252 2.92 22.45 21.99
C ASP A 252 2.84 22.05 20.51
N PHE A 253 2.87 20.74 20.23
CA PHE A 253 2.82 20.24 18.86
C PHE A 253 1.40 20.33 18.29
N TYR A 254 0.37 20.09 19.09
CA TYR A 254 -1.03 20.29 18.69
C TYR A 254 -1.30 21.76 18.34
N ILE A 255 -0.87 22.70 19.19
CA ILE A 255 -0.99 24.14 18.93
C ILE A 255 -0.27 24.49 17.63
N LEU A 256 0.95 24.00 17.42
CA LEU A 256 1.70 24.27 16.20
C LEU A 256 1.01 23.70 14.95
N ALA A 257 0.49 22.47 15.01
CA ALA A 257 -0.25 21.87 13.90
C ALA A 257 -1.47 22.73 13.54
N LYS A 258 -2.19 23.25 14.53
CA LYS A 258 -3.31 24.18 14.33
C LYS A 258 -2.88 25.52 13.73
N THR A 259 -1.73 26.07 14.13
CA THR A 259 -1.16 27.28 13.50
C THR A 259 -0.86 27.04 12.02
N ASN A 260 -0.28 25.90 11.65
CA ASN A 260 0.01 25.60 10.25
C ASN A 260 -1.27 25.35 9.43
N ILE A 261 -2.33 24.79 10.03
CA ILE A 261 -3.66 24.71 9.42
C ILE A 261 -4.22 26.12 9.14
N HIS A 262 -4.02 27.06 10.06
CA HIS A 262 -4.42 28.45 9.82
C HIS A 262 -3.66 29.08 8.64
N ASN A 263 -2.37 28.80 8.49
CA ASN A 263 -1.58 29.24 7.34
C ASN A 263 -2.10 28.65 6.02
N ALA A 264 -2.41 27.35 5.99
CA ALA A 264 -3.03 26.71 4.83
C ALA A 264 -4.40 27.33 4.49
N ASN A 265 -5.21 27.65 5.50
CA ASN A 265 -6.48 28.34 5.31
C ASN A 265 -6.30 29.75 4.74
N SER A 266 -5.27 30.48 5.17
CA SER A 266 -4.93 31.80 4.61
C SER A 266 -4.60 31.71 3.11
N LEU A 267 -3.86 30.68 2.69
CA LEU A 267 -3.58 30.42 1.27
C LEU A 267 -4.87 30.15 0.48
N ILE A 268 -5.82 29.39 1.05
CA ILE A 268 -7.14 29.15 0.43
C ILE A 268 -7.91 30.46 0.28
N ILE A 269 -7.95 31.31 1.30
CA ILE A 269 -8.63 32.62 1.25
C ILE A 269 -8.00 33.53 0.17
N GLN A 270 -6.67 33.54 0.07
CA GLN A 270 -5.96 34.28 -0.98
C GLN A 270 -6.30 33.71 -2.37
N GLY A 271 -6.35 32.39 -2.50
CA GLY A 271 -6.76 31.72 -3.73
C GLY A 271 -8.20 32.06 -4.14
N GLN A 272 -9.15 32.07 -3.20
CA GLN A 272 -10.54 32.48 -3.43
C GLN A 272 -10.61 33.94 -3.88
N THR A 273 -9.79 34.83 -3.31
CA THR A 273 -9.71 36.24 -3.74
C THR A 273 -9.24 36.32 -5.19
N LYS A 274 -8.18 35.59 -5.56
CA LYS A 274 -7.67 35.53 -6.94
C LYS A 274 -8.69 34.96 -7.91
N LEU A 275 -9.43 33.93 -7.49
CA LEU A 275 -10.51 33.31 -8.26
C LEU A 275 -11.63 34.31 -8.57
N GLN A 276 -12.03 35.14 -7.59
CA GLN A 276 -13.03 36.19 -7.76
C GLN A 276 -12.57 37.31 -8.70
N LEU A 277 -11.27 37.63 -8.70
CA LEU A 277 -10.65 38.61 -9.60
C LEU A 277 -10.43 38.09 -11.03
N GLY A 278 -10.75 36.82 -11.30
CA GLY A 278 -10.51 36.18 -12.60
C GLY A 278 -9.04 35.79 -12.82
N GLU A 279 -8.19 35.91 -11.81
CA GLU A 279 -6.78 35.48 -11.80
C GLU A 279 -6.69 33.96 -11.53
N TYR A 280 -7.26 33.16 -12.43
CA TYR A 280 -7.51 31.74 -12.21
C TYR A 280 -6.25 30.89 -12.04
N LYS A 281 -5.14 31.27 -12.70
CA LYS A 281 -3.86 30.57 -12.61
C LYS A 281 -3.25 30.78 -11.23
N GLU A 282 -3.20 32.03 -10.78
CA GLU A 282 -2.70 32.43 -9.47
C GLU A 282 -3.53 31.77 -8.37
N ALA A 283 -4.85 31.76 -8.51
CA ALA A 283 -5.76 31.04 -7.63
C ALA A 283 -5.43 29.54 -7.57
N PHE A 284 -5.28 28.88 -8.72
CA PHE A 284 -4.95 27.46 -8.80
C PHE A 284 -3.63 27.14 -8.08
N ILE A 285 -2.59 27.96 -8.29
CA ILE A 285 -1.29 27.78 -7.63
C ILE A 285 -1.41 27.94 -6.11
N LEU A 286 -2.16 28.93 -5.62
CA LEU A 286 -2.39 29.14 -4.19
C LEU A 286 -3.13 27.95 -3.55
N PHE A 287 -4.14 27.40 -4.23
CA PHE A 287 -4.85 26.22 -3.74
C PHE A 287 -3.94 24.98 -3.69
N GLN A 288 -3.08 24.79 -4.71
CA GLN A 288 -2.10 23.69 -4.71
C GLN A 288 -1.07 23.85 -3.60
N GLU A 289 -0.60 25.06 -3.34
CA GLU A 289 0.28 25.35 -2.23
C GLU A 289 -0.38 25.04 -0.89
N ALA A 290 -1.65 25.41 -0.70
CA ALA A 290 -2.40 25.04 0.50
C ALA A 290 -2.50 23.51 0.68
N ILE A 291 -2.80 22.76 -0.39
CA ILE A 291 -2.86 21.29 -0.36
C ILE A 291 -1.51 20.70 0.03
N ARG A 292 -0.41 21.17 -0.56
CA ARG A 292 0.95 20.73 -0.22
C ARG A 292 1.24 20.96 1.26
N THR A 293 0.92 22.15 1.79
CA THR A 293 1.08 22.47 3.21
C THR A 293 0.25 21.53 4.09
N ILE A 294 -1.00 21.23 3.69
CA ILE A 294 -1.87 20.30 4.42
C ILE A 294 -1.30 18.88 4.45
N GLU A 295 -0.77 18.40 3.33
CA GLU A 295 -0.11 17.09 3.24
C GLU A 295 1.11 17.02 4.17
N GLU A 296 1.98 18.03 4.16
CA GLU A 296 3.12 18.10 5.08
C GLU A 296 2.67 18.04 6.55
N ILE A 297 1.58 18.75 6.91
CA ILE A 297 1.05 18.72 8.29
C ILE A 297 0.58 17.31 8.65
N LYS A 298 -0.17 16.64 7.78
CA LYS A 298 -0.68 15.28 8.06
C LYS A 298 0.48 14.30 8.28
N ILE A 299 1.50 14.34 7.43
CA ILE A 299 2.69 13.47 7.55
C ILE A 299 3.42 13.74 8.88
N ASN A 300 3.64 15.01 9.23
CA ASN A 300 4.33 15.36 10.48
C ASN A 300 3.54 14.95 11.73
N VAL A 301 2.20 15.07 11.70
CA VAL A 301 1.33 14.62 12.79
C VAL A 301 1.38 13.12 12.95
N ASP A 302 1.35 12.38 11.84
CA ASP A 302 1.49 10.92 11.85
C ASP A 302 2.84 10.48 12.44
N ALA A 303 3.93 11.12 12.00
CA ALA A 303 5.27 10.86 12.52
C ALA A 303 5.42 11.20 14.01
N ALA A 304 4.77 12.26 14.50
CA ALA A 304 4.76 12.60 15.92
C ALA A 304 4.10 11.49 16.77
N ILE A 305 3.06 10.84 16.24
CA ILE A 305 2.34 9.77 16.93
C ILE A 305 3.11 8.45 16.86
N HIS A 306 3.52 8.05 15.66
CA HIS A 306 4.05 6.71 15.40
C HIS A 306 5.55 6.60 15.63
N LEU A 307 6.31 7.67 15.37
CA LEU A 307 7.76 7.69 15.49
C LEU A 307 8.23 8.48 16.72
N LYS A 308 7.33 9.20 17.40
CA LYS A 308 7.64 10.14 18.49
C LYS A 308 8.64 11.22 18.06
N VAL A 309 8.50 11.68 16.81
CA VAL A 309 9.37 12.71 16.21
C VAL A 309 8.54 13.95 15.93
N ASN A 310 8.87 15.03 16.63
CA ASN A 310 8.25 16.32 16.38
C ASN A 310 9.07 17.07 15.33
N VAL A 311 8.56 17.09 14.10
CA VAL A 311 9.14 17.84 12.99
C VAL A 311 8.30 19.06 12.74
N LEU A 312 8.96 20.22 12.77
CA LEU A 312 8.33 21.49 12.50
C LEU A 312 8.29 21.69 10.97
N PRO A 313 7.14 22.01 10.37
CA PRO A 313 7.15 22.70 9.09
C PRO A 313 7.85 24.04 9.28
N ILE A 314 8.75 24.39 8.36
CA ILE A 314 9.35 25.72 8.32
C ILE A 314 8.19 26.68 8.04
N LEU A 315 7.98 27.65 8.94
CA LEU A 315 7.25 28.87 8.63
C LEU A 315 8.01 29.51 7.48
N ASN A 316 7.50 29.42 6.25
CA ASN A 316 8.03 30.24 5.17
C ASN A 316 7.88 31.70 5.64
N GLN A 317 9.02 32.33 5.92
CA GLN A 317 9.15 33.79 5.93
C GLN A 317 9.21 34.28 4.49
#